data_AF-A0A809PTU4-F1
#
_entry.id   AF-A0A809PTU4-F1
#
_cell.length_a   1.000
_cell.length_b   1.000
_cell.length_c   1.000
_cell.angle_alpha   90.00
_cell.angle_beta   90.00
_cell.angle_gamma   90.00
#
_symmetry.space_group_name_H-M   'P 1'
#
loop_
_entity.id
_entity.type
_entity.pdbx_description
1 polymer ?
#
loop_
_entity_poly.entity_id
_entity_poly.type
_entity_poly.pdbx_seq_one_letter_code
_entity_poly.pdbx_strand_id
1 'polypeptide(L)'
;MHALDRYRNTRDHWSELAPDFSQTMNTKDLAVDLNAKQRYATLLAMQYDFQEIDKELVRYLFAQEIDSLINDDTSGTTYSLKLGAYLLASYRDPLDIPSFYKAKNIDMDTHGGFDTEFMYWALGRGTFDYIRSHFPDLYEDIKDEEENDRFFQRLDSWWTSLCEQYPTHPASESDYTMYERHLYFGDLEQARIHIENWAKNCRDERDVSVTLKYAYKALGAYREVIKILEVNLSQAKPGWDKISVISDLLQMYVGLNSPPEAFVYFAQADAELSTFDDWKSLGLGRMLVHAAFEYAALCDDDQLAISSCGFALSWCQELTSHHYTLLVAGEKATRRCQLISLAEDFRQKTETERQRIDALFRK
;
A
#
# COMPACT_ATOMS: atom_id res chain seq x y z
N MET A 1 0.91 27.43 0.48
CA MET A 1 1.68 28.63 0.11
C MET A 1 2.51 29.16 1.28
N HIS A 2 1.93 29.49 2.45
CA HIS A 2 2.71 30.03 3.59
C HIS A 2 3.83 29.12 4.15
N ALA A 3 3.71 27.79 4.06
CA ALA A 3 4.73 26.86 4.57
C ALA A 3 5.97 26.76 3.65
N LEU A 4 5.80 26.79 2.33
CA LEU A 4 6.91 26.68 1.38
C LEU A 4 7.83 27.91 1.48
N ASP A 5 7.25 29.11 1.54
CA ASP A 5 8.01 30.35 1.70
C ASP A 5 8.87 30.36 2.96
N ARG A 6 8.39 29.74 4.04
CA ARG A 6 9.14 29.61 5.29
C ARG A 6 10.42 28.78 5.09
N TYR A 7 10.32 27.63 4.43
CA TYR A 7 11.48 26.77 4.19
C TYR A 7 12.44 27.34 3.14
N ARG A 8 11.92 28.06 2.14
CA ARG A 8 12.73 28.76 1.14
C ARG A 8 13.61 29.85 1.75
N ASN A 9 13.02 30.66 2.62
CA ASN A 9 13.67 31.86 3.14
C ASN A 9 14.58 31.59 4.35
N THR A 10 14.47 30.43 5.01
CA THR A 10 15.19 30.17 6.26
C THR A 10 15.58 28.70 6.40
N ARG A 11 16.87 28.43 6.22
CA ARG A 11 17.45 27.08 6.30
C ARG A 11 17.33 26.43 7.68
N ASP A 12 17.26 27.22 8.75
CA ASP A 12 17.12 26.71 10.12
C ASP A 12 15.84 25.87 10.30
N HIS A 13 14.79 26.16 9.51
CA HIS A 13 13.54 25.41 9.53
C HIS A 13 13.60 24.06 8.80
N TRP A 14 14.69 23.74 8.09
CA TRP A 14 14.79 22.47 7.36
C TRP A 14 14.83 21.27 8.30
N SER A 15 15.34 21.45 9.52
CA SER A 15 15.36 20.41 10.55
C SER A 15 13.96 19.87 10.88
N GLU A 16 12.92 20.67 10.69
CA GLU A 16 11.51 20.29 10.90
C GLU A 16 10.98 19.34 9.82
N LEU A 17 11.73 19.18 8.73
CA LEU A 17 11.42 18.27 7.63
C LEU A 17 12.21 16.96 7.74
N ALA A 18 13.20 16.85 8.64
CA ALA A 18 13.95 15.61 8.82
C ALA A 18 13.04 14.47 9.33
N PRO A 19 13.32 13.20 9.02
CA PRO A 19 12.55 12.07 9.54
C PRO A 19 12.49 12.09 11.07
N ASP A 20 11.29 11.90 11.62
CA ASP A 20 11.07 11.84 13.06
C ASP A 20 10.35 10.54 13.43
N PHE A 21 11.09 9.64 14.08
CA PHE A 21 10.63 8.33 14.54
C PHE A 21 10.39 8.30 16.06
N SER A 22 10.23 9.46 16.72
CA SER A 22 10.13 9.57 18.18
C SER A 22 8.86 8.94 18.78
N GLN A 23 7.83 8.67 17.98
CA GLN A 23 6.63 7.94 18.41
C GLN A 23 6.62 6.54 17.81
N THR A 24 6.91 5.53 18.63
CA THR A 24 6.56 4.15 18.33
C THR A 24 5.10 3.90 18.74
N MET A 25 4.23 3.55 17.79
CA MET A 25 2.87 3.13 18.15
C MET A 25 2.92 1.72 18.76
N ASN A 26 2.50 1.61 20.03
CA ASN A 26 2.29 0.33 20.70
C ASN A 26 1.25 -0.51 19.93
N THR A 27 1.73 -1.51 19.18
CA THR A 27 1.14 -2.87 19.02
C THR A 27 1.85 -3.66 17.91
N LYS A 28 2.69 -3.02 17.10
CA LYS A 28 3.75 -3.60 16.28
C LYS A 28 4.85 -2.55 16.24
N ASP A 29 6.10 -2.91 16.53
CA ASP A 29 7.26 -2.02 16.61
C ASP A 29 7.64 -1.36 15.26
N LEU A 30 6.69 -0.79 14.53
CA LEU A 30 6.91 -0.07 13.28
C LEU A 30 7.26 1.37 13.63
N ALA A 31 8.49 1.78 13.33
CA ALA A 31 8.88 3.18 13.37
C ALA A 31 8.07 3.94 12.30
N VAL A 32 7.33 4.97 12.69
CA VAL A 32 6.55 5.80 11.76
C VAL A 32 7.19 7.18 11.69
N ASP A 33 7.53 7.62 10.48
CA ASP A 33 8.02 8.99 10.29
C ASP A 33 6.88 10.01 10.37
N LEU A 34 6.89 10.79 11.45
CA LEU A 34 5.90 11.83 11.73
C LEU A 34 5.95 13.00 10.74
N ASN A 35 7.09 13.24 10.09
CA ASN A 35 7.31 14.37 9.19
C ASN A 35 7.12 14.02 7.71
N ALA A 36 6.85 12.76 7.36
CA ALA A 36 6.65 12.31 5.98
C ALA A 36 5.57 13.12 5.24
N LYS A 37 4.42 13.37 5.88
CA LYS A 37 3.34 14.18 5.29
C LYS A 37 3.78 15.61 5.02
N GLN A 38 4.55 16.21 5.94
CA GLN A 38 5.00 17.59 5.80
C GLN A 38 6.05 17.73 4.68
N ARG A 39 6.96 16.75 4.53
CA ARG A 39 7.87 16.69 3.38
C ARG A 39 7.13 16.55 2.07
N TYR A 40 6.19 15.60 1.96
CA TYR A 40 5.44 15.41 0.73
C TYR A 40 4.62 16.65 0.36
N ALA A 41 3.95 17.30 1.32
CA ALA A 41 3.23 18.55 1.10
C ALA A 41 4.16 19.68 0.61
N THR A 42 5.40 19.73 1.09
CA THR A 42 6.40 20.72 0.66
C THR A 42 6.84 20.46 -0.78
N LEU A 43 7.12 19.20 -1.14
CA LEU A 43 7.44 18.79 -2.52
C LEU A 43 6.27 19.08 -3.47
N LEU A 44 5.03 18.82 -3.08
CA LEU A 44 3.85 19.15 -3.88
C LEU A 44 3.71 20.66 -4.11
N ALA A 45 3.97 21.47 -3.08
CA ALA A 45 3.95 22.91 -3.23
C ALA A 45 5.03 23.40 -4.21
N MET A 46 6.22 22.77 -4.19
CA MET A 46 7.29 23.05 -5.14
C MET A 46 6.97 22.62 -6.57
N GLN A 47 6.24 21.52 -6.75
CA GLN A 47 5.80 21.08 -8.09
C GLN A 47 5.03 22.19 -8.83
N TYR A 48 4.17 22.92 -8.11
CA TYR A 48 3.32 23.95 -8.71
C TYR A 48 3.92 25.35 -8.73
N ASP A 49 4.98 25.57 -7.95
CA ASP A 49 5.67 26.84 -7.82
C ASP A 49 7.18 26.60 -7.91
N PHE A 50 7.64 25.89 -8.94
CA PHE A 50 9.04 25.49 -9.06
C PHE A 50 9.95 26.71 -9.29
N GLN A 51 11.02 26.85 -8.51
CA GLN A 51 11.99 27.94 -8.66
C GLN A 51 13.43 27.43 -8.65
N GLU A 52 14.31 28.14 -9.37
CA GLU A 52 15.74 27.81 -9.42
C GLU A 52 16.42 27.85 -8.03
N ILE A 53 15.93 28.73 -7.15
CA ILE A 53 16.44 28.87 -5.79
C ILE A 53 16.14 27.64 -4.90
N ASP A 54 15.19 26.79 -5.29
CA ASP A 54 14.75 25.65 -4.48
C ASP A 54 15.71 24.48 -4.52
N LYS A 55 16.71 24.49 -5.41
CA LYS A 55 17.59 23.35 -5.68
C LYS A 55 18.18 22.70 -4.44
N GLU A 56 18.74 23.50 -3.53
CA GLU A 56 19.34 22.98 -2.30
C GLU A 56 18.29 22.43 -1.32
N LEU A 57 17.10 22.99 -1.29
CA LEU A 57 16.00 22.47 -0.47
C LEU A 57 15.43 21.18 -1.06
N VAL A 58 15.31 21.07 -2.38
CA VAL A 58 14.91 19.83 -3.07
C VAL A 58 15.95 18.73 -2.82
N ARG A 59 17.25 19.03 -2.92
CA ARG A 59 18.33 18.10 -2.54
C ARG A 59 18.18 17.60 -1.11
N TYR A 60 17.95 18.53 -0.18
CA TYR A 60 17.75 18.20 1.22
C TYR A 60 16.52 17.29 1.42
N LEU A 61 15.37 17.67 0.87
CA LEU A 61 14.12 16.89 0.96
C LEU A 61 14.29 15.48 0.36
N PHE A 62 14.93 15.36 -0.80
CA PHE A 62 15.19 14.06 -1.42
C PHE A 62 16.10 13.19 -0.55
N ALA A 63 17.15 13.76 0.05
CA ALA A 63 17.98 13.05 1.00
C ALA A 63 17.18 12.60 2.25
N GLN A 64 16.27 13.43 2.75
CA GLN A 64 15.41 13.06 3.89
C GLN A 64 14.42 11.94 3.54
N GLU A 65 13.88 11.87 2.31
CA GLU A 65 13.06 10.74 1.86
C GLU A 65 13.87 9.44 1.80
N ILE A 66 15.11 9.50 1.30
CA ILE A 66 16.01 8.34 1.30
C ILE A 66 16.32 7.89 2.73
N ASP A 67 16.66 8.83 3.61
CA ASP A 67 16.99 8.51 5.01
C ASP A 67 15.75 8.00 5.77
N SER A 68 14.55 8.47 5.44
CA SER A 68 13.30 7.93 5.96
C SER A 68 13.16 6.45 5.59
N LEU A 69 13.29 6.11 4.31
CA LEU A 69 13.10 4.73 3.83
C LEU A 69 14.17 3.74 4.31
N ILE A 70 15.39 4.21 4.60
CA ILE A 70 16.43 3.37 5.20
C ILE A 70 16.08 2.96 6.64
N ASN A 71 15.31 3.79 7.36
CA ASN A 71 15.01 3.60 8.78
C ASN A 71 13.55 3.19 9.05
N ASP A 72 12.67 3.28 8.05
CA ASP A 72 11.28 2.84 8.12
C ASP A 72 11.19 1.36 7.73
N ASP A 73 10.26 0.63 8.37
CA ASP A 73 9.96 -0.76 8.05
C ASP A 73 9.07 -0.89 6.80
N THR A 74 8.65 0.22 6.20
CA THR A 74 7.95 0.23 4.91
C THR A 74 8.94 0.07 3.76
N SER A 75 8.78 -0.99 2.96
CA SER A 75 9.60 -1.22 1.77
C SER A 75 9.05 -0.51 0.52
N GLY A 76 9.95 -0.24 -0.42
CA GLY A 76 9.61 0.19 -1.78
C GLY A 76 9.53 1.69 -2.03
N THR A 77 8.99 2.03 -3.20
CA THR A 77 9.05 3.40 -3.73
C THR A 77 7.82 4.22 -3.35
N THR A 78 8.02 5.35 -2.66
CA THR A 78 6.95 6.27 -2.26
C THR A 78 6.70 7.37 -3.30
N TYR A 79 5.49 7.95 -3.29
CA TYR A 79 5.15 9.11 -4.12
C TYR A 79 6.04 10.32 -3.82
N SER A 80 6.41 10.53 -2.55
CA SER A 80 7.31 11.60 -2.12
C SER A 80 8.73 11.41 -2.67
N LEU A 81 9.27 10.18 -2.62
CA LEU A 81 10.58 9.87 -3.20
C LEU A 81 10.61 10.14 -4.71
N LYS A 82 9.60 9.67 -5.46
CA LYS A 82 9.52 9.91 -6.92
C LYS A 82 9.36 11.38 -7.26
N LEU A 83 8.51 12.12 -6.53
CA LEU A 83 8.33 13.55 -6.75
C LEU A 83 9.62 14.32 -6.42
N GLY A 84 10.29 14.00 -5.32
CA GLY A 84 11.60 14.57 -4.97
C GLY A 84 12.65 14.31 -6.06
N ALA A 85 12.68 13.10 -6.60
CA ALA A 85 13.57 12.75 -7.70
C ALA A 85 13.26 13.54 -8.99
N TYR A 86 11.98 13.65 -9.35
CA TYR A 86 11.52 14.44 -10.49
C TYR A 86 11.93 15.92 -10.38
N LEU A 87 11.69 16.53 -9.23
CA LEU A 87 12.05 17.93 -8.98
C LEU A 87 13.57 18.11 -9.00
N LEU A 88 14.33 17.19 -8.41
CA LEU A 88 15.79 17.26 -8.40
C LEU A 88 16.38 17.10 -9.81
N ALA A 89 15.85 16.14 -10.57
CA ALA A 89 16.28 15.86 -11.94
C ALA A 89 15.97 17.01 -12.91
N SER A 90 14.98 17.85 -12.60
CA SER A 90 14.64 19.03 -13.39
C SER A 90 15.78 20.07 -13.45
N TYR A 91 16.67 20.10 -12.44
CA TYR A 91 17.87 20.96 -12.45
C TYR A 91 19.01 20.44 -13.34
N ARG A 92 18.94 19.18 -13.80
CA ARG A 92 19.95 18.52 -14.63
C ARG A 92 21.39 18.68 -14.13
N ASP A 93 21.60 18.61 -12.82
CA ASP A 93 22.93 18.68 -12.23
C ASP A 93 23.51 17.27 -12.04
N PRO A 94 24.62 16.92 -12.70
CA PRO A 94 25.21 15.59 -12.59
C PRO A 94 25.83 15.30 -11.21
N LEU A 95 25.99 16.29 -10.33
CA LEU A 95 26.37 16.05 -8.94
C LEU A 95 25.31 15.29 -8.14
N ASP A 96 24.07 15.23 -8.62
CA ASP A 96 22.97 14.53 -7.97
C ASP A 96 22.88 13.03 -8.32
N ILE A 97 23.70 12.55 -9.26
CA ILE A 97 23.73 11.15 -9.70
C ILE A 97 23.90 10.16 -8.52
N PRO A 98 24.82 10.36 -7.57
CA PRO A 98 24.95 9.44 -6.43
C PRO A 98 23.68 9.35 -5.57
N SER A 99 22.90 10.42 -5.47
CA SER A 99 21.65 10.43 -4.72
C SER A 99 20.59 9.57 -5.40
N PHE A 100 20.49 9.61 -6.73
CA PHE A 100 19.59 8.72 -7.48
C PHE A 100 20.00 7.26 -7.37
N TYR A 101 21.30 6.97 -7.43
CA TYR A 101 21.81 5.62 -7.20
C TYR A 101 21.49 5.11 -5.79
N LYS A 102 21.70 5.96 -4.77
CA LYS A 102 21.34 5.63 -3.37
C LYS A 102 19.85 5.34 -3.23
N ALA A 103 18.98 6.16 -3.83
CA ALA A 103 17.53 5.96 -3.80
C ALA A 103 17.09 4.66 -4.46
N LYS A 104 17.72 4.27 -5.58
CA LYS A 104 17.43 3.00 -6.24
C LYS A 104 17.80 1.80 -5.38
N ASN A 105 18.92 1.86 -4.67
CA ASN A 105 19.49 0.72 -3.95
C ASN A 105 19.22 0.72 -2.44
N ILE A 106 18.09 1.29 -2.00
CA ILE A 106 17.67 1.21 -0.58
C ILE A 106 17.31 -0.24 -0.22
N ASP A 107 16.39 -0.84 -0.98
CA ASP A 107 15.96 -2.23 -0.83
C ASP A 107 15.62 -2.86 -2.20
N MET A 108 15.12 -4.11 -2.19
CA MET A 108 14.73 -4.83 -3.40
C MET A 108 13.54 -4.18 -4.12
N ASP A 109 12.58 -3.64 -3.37
CA ASP A 109 11.36 -3.03 -3.92
C ASP A 109 11.67 -1.66 -4.55
N THR A 110 12.58 -0.86 -3.97
CA THR A 110 13.09 0.36 -4.60
C THR A 110 13.96 0.05 -5.81
N HIS A 111 14.75 -1.03 -5.76
CA HIS A 111 15.60 -1.41 -6.89
C HIS A 111 14.75 -1.69 -8.15
N GLY A 112 13.60 -2.37 -7.99
CA GLY A 112 12.65 -2.60 -9.07
C GLY A 112 11.71 -1.43 -9.38
N GLY A 113 11.40 -0.57 -8.40
CA GLY A 113 10.37 0.47 -8.50
C GLY A 113 10.88 1.89 -8.82
N PHE A 114 12.17 2.16 -8.63
CA PHE A 114 12.80 3.45 -8.88
C PHE A 114 13.55 3.46 -10.22
N ASP A 115 13.25 4.46 -11.04
CA ASP A 115 13.69 4.54 -12.43
C ASP A 115 15.20 4.85 -12.51
N THR A 116 15.95 3.97 -13.17
CA THR A 116 17.40 4.16 -13.40
C THR A 116 17.66 5.40 -14.26
N GLU A 117 16.72 5.77 -15.13
CA GLU A 117 16.78 6.92 -16.02
C GLU A 117 17.12 8.24 -15.31
N PHE A 118 16.78 8.41 -14.03
CA PHE A 118 17.17 9.58 -13.24
C PHE A 118 18.68 9.79 -13.17
N MET A 119 19.48 8.72 -13.06
CA MET A 119 20.95 8.81 -13.04
C MET A 119 21.52 9.34 -14.36
N TYR A 120 20.83 9.09 -15.48
CA TYR A 120 21.33 9.40 -16.82
C TYR A 120 20.72 10.68 -17.40
N TRP A 121 19.68 11.23 -16.79
CA TRP A 121 18.94 12.35 -17.36
C TRP A 121 19.77 13.61 -17.59
N ALA A 122 20.69 13.93 -16.68
CA ALA A 122 21.49 15.15 -16.74
C ALA A 122 22.48 15.18 -17.92
N LEU A 123 23.11 14.04 -18.24
CA LEU A 123 24.22 13.95 -19.20
C LEU A 123 24.00 12.95 -20.34
N GLY A 124 22.91 12.18 -20.30
CA GLY A 124 22.66 11.08 -21.22
C GLY A 124 23.85 10.12 -21.28
N ARG A 125 24.43 9.97 -22.48
CA ARG A 125 25.60 9.10 -22.72
C ARG A 125 26.87 9.56 -21.99
N GLY A 126 26.99 10.83 -21.64
CA GLY A 126 28.15 11.36 -20.91
C GLY A 126 28.19 10.94 -19.44
N THR A 127 27.12 10.32 -18.93
CA THR A 127 26.96 9.94 -17.52
C THR A 127 28.07 9.00 -17.04
N PHE A 128 28.40 7.96 -17.81
CA PHE A 128 29.39 6.96 -17.40
C PHE A 128 30.80 7.55 -17.29
N ASP A 129 31.20 8.37 -18.26
CA ASP A 129 32.48 9.10 -18.22
C ASP A 129 32.57 10.09 -17.06
N TYR A 130 31.45 10.76 -16.77
CA TYR A 130 31.35 11.67 -15.64
C TYR A 130 31.50 10.95 -14.30
N ILE A 131 30.76 9.86 -14.09
CA ILE A 131 30.82 9.03 -12.88
C ILE A 131 32.22 8.47 -12.70
N ARG A 132 32.83 7.90 -13.76
CA ARG A 132 34.20 7.40 -13.73
C ARG A 132 35.22 8.43 -13.25
N SER A 133 34.99 9.70 -13.59
CA SER A 133 35.91 10.79 -13.27
C SER A 133 35.66 11.44 -11.89
N HIS A 134 34.40 11.52 -11.45
CA HIS A 134 34.01 12.28 -10.24
C HIS A 134 33.60 11.40 -9.05
N PHE A 135 33.16 10.17 -9.32
CA PHE A 135 32.64 9.23 -8.33
C PHE A 135 33.19 7.80 -8.61
N PRO A 136 34.50 7.58 -8.43
CA PRO A 136 35.15 6.31 -8.79
C PRO A 136 34.59 5.11 -8.02
N ASP A 137 34.14 5.29 -6.77
CA ASP A 137 33.54 4.19 -6.00
C ASP A 137 32.20 3.75 -6.63
N LEU A 138 31.33 4.72 -6.95
CA LEU A 138 30.08 4.45 -7.67
C LEU A 138 30.33 3.83 -9.05
N TYR A 139 31.39 4.27 -9.73
CA TYR A 139 31.79 3.68 -11.01
C TYR A 139 32.06 2.19 -10.88
N GLU A 140 32.80 1.76 -9.85
CA GLU A 140 33.10 0.36 -9.63
C GLU A 140 31.85 -0.50 -9.41
N ASP A 141 30.80 0.08 -8.80
CA ASP A 141 29.52 -0.59 -8.56
C ASP A 141 28.69 -0.78 -9.84
N ILE A 142 28.78 0.15 -10.80
CA ILE A 142 27.93 0.15 -12.02
C ILE A 142 28.69 -0.15 -13.31
N LYS A 143 30.01 -0.37 -13.27
CA LYS A 143 30.84 -0.51 -14.49
C LYS A 143 30.41 -1.65 -15.41
N ASP A 144 29.74 -2.66 -14.86
CA ASP A 144 29.23 -3.81 -15.60
C ASP A 144 27.78 -3.60 -16.09
N GLU A 145 27.13 -2.50 -15.71
CA GLU A 145 25.76 -2.10 -16.03
C GLU A 145 25.73 -1.07 -17.19
N GLU A 146 26.43 -1.34 -18.30
CA GLU A 146 26.43 -0.41 -19.43
C GLU A 146 25.09 -0.45 -20.18
N GLU A 147 24.35 0.66 -20.11
CA GLU A 147 23.08 0.82 -20.79
C GLU A 147 23.26 0.88 -22.32
N ASN A 148 22.37 0.22 -23.05
CA ASN A 148 22.46 0.13 -24.51
C ASN A 148 21.87 1.37 -25.23
N ASP A 149 22.07 1.44 -26.55
CA ASP A 149 21.55 2.55 -27.37
C ASP A 149 20.03 2.77 -27.26
N ARG A 150 19.24 1.71 -27.03
CA ARG A 150 17.78 1.83 -26.89
C ARG A 150 17.39 2.52 -25.59
N PHE A 151 18.14 2.34 -24.52
CA PHE A 151 17.90 3.04 -23.26
C PHE A 151 18.01 4.55 -23.47
N PHE A 152 19.13 5.02 -24.03
CA PHE A 152 19.35 6.45 -24.28
C PHE A 152 18.35 7.05 -25.27
N GLN A 153 17.91 6.28 -26.27
CA GLN A 153 16.86 6.72 -27.22
C GLN A 153 15.49 6.94 -26.54
N ARG A 154 15.24 6.31 -25.39
CA ARG A 154 13.99 6.41 -24.65
C ARG A 154 14.00 7.46 -23.55
N LEU A 155 15.14 8.04 -23.19
CA LEU A 155 15.24 9.01 -22.07
C LEU A 155 14.30 10.20 -22.27
N ASP A 156 14.23 10.76 -23.48
CA ASP A 156 13.36 11.91 -23.75
C ASP A 156 11.87 11.55 -23.63
N SER A 157 11.47 10.36 -24.10
CA SER A 157 10.08 9.89 -23.96
C SER A 157 9.73 9.57 -22.52
N TRP A 158 10.67 9.01 -21.76
CA TRP A 158 10.50 8.76 -20.32
C TRP A 158 10.31 10.07 -19.57
N TRP A 159 11.16 11.07 -19.83
CA TRP A 159 11.01 12.38 -19.21
C TRP A 159 9.70 13.07 -19.58
N THR A 160 9.28 12.95 -20.84
CA THR A 160 7.98 13.46 -21.29
C THR A 160 6.84 12.82 -20.49
N SER A 161 6.87 11.49 -20.31
CA SER A 161 5.91 10.77 -19.48
C SER A 161 5.93 11.23 -18.01
N LEU A 162 7.10 11.53 -17.44
CA LEU A 162 7.20 12.06 -16.08
C LEU A 162 6.61 13.47 -15.97
N CYS A 163 6.84 14.35 -16.95
CA CYS A 163 6.22 15.67 -16.98
C CYS A 163 4.69 15.61 -17.09
N GLU A 164 4.15 14.61 -17.80
CA GLU A 164 2.71 14.35 -17.84
C GLU A 164 2.18 13.85 -16.49
N GLN A 165 2.97 13.04 -15.78
CA GLN A 165 2.63 12.54 -14.45
C GLN A 165 2.69 13.63 -13.36
N TYR A 166 3.60 14.59 -13.48
CA TYR A 166 3.83 15.67 -12.51
C TYR A 166 3.63 17.05 -13.17
N PRO A 167 2.38 17.43 -13.48
CA PRO A 167 2.11 18.69 -14.15
C PRO A 167 2.40 19.90 -13.24
N THR A 168 2.79 21.04 -13.82
CA THR A 168 3.13 22.25 -13.07
C THR A 168 1.92 23.04 -12.55
N HIS A 169 0.69 22.58 -12.81
CA HIS A 169 -0.52 23.24 -12.37
C HIS A 169 -1.51 22.25 -11.74
N PRO A 170 -2.13 22.57 -10.59
CA PRO A 170 -3.09 21.68 -9.93
C PRO A 170 -4.27 21.29 -10.81
N ALA A 171 -4.74 22.20 -11.67
CA ALA A 171 -5.86 21.94 -12.58
C ALA A 171 -5.54 20.95 -13.70
N SER A 172 -4.26 20.62 -13.90
CA SER A 172 -3.79 19.66 -14.90
C SER A 172 -3.57 18.26 -14.32
N GLU A 173 -3.73 18.10 -13.01
CA GLU A 173 -3.63 16.80 -12.34
C GLU A 173 -4.76 15.86 -12.79
N SER A 174 -4.43 14.58 -12.90
CA SER A 174 -5.46 13.57 -13.16
C SER A 174 -6.35 13.37 -11.94
N ASP A 175 -7.63 13.05 -12.15
CA ASP A 175 -8.54 12.70 -11.06
C ASP A 175 -7.99 11.55 -10.20
N TYR A 176 -7.31 10.57 -10.80
CA TYR A 176 -6.73 9.47 -10.06
C TYR A 176 -5.58 9.94 -9.14
N THR A 177 -4.68 10.78 -9.64
CA THR A 177 -3.59 11.39 -8.85
C THR A 177 -4.14 12.21 -7.68
N MET A 178 -5.20 12.99 -7.93
CA MET A 178 -5.84 13.78 -6.87
C MET A 178 -6.51 12.90 -5.83
N TYR A 179 -7.17 11.80 -6.23
CA TYR A 179 -7.68 10.79 -5.30
C TYR A 179 -6.59 10.24 -4.37
N GLU A 180 -5.45 9.80 -4.92
CA GLU A 180 -4.36 9.23 -4.12
C GLU A 180 -3.78 10.24 -3.12
N ARG A 181 -3.62 11.49 -3.54
CA ARG A 181 -3.13 12.58 -2.66
C ARG A 181 -4.11 12.91 -1.56
N HIS A 182 -5.38 13.13 -1.87
CA HIS A 182 -6.38 13.43 -0.85
C HIS A 182 -6.52 12.26 0.15
N LEU A 183 -6.48 11.01 -0.33
CA LEU A 183 -6.47 9.83 0.52
C LEU A 183 -5.24 9.83 1.46
N TYR A 184 -4.04 10.08 0.95
CA TYR A 184 -2.81 10.13 1.74
C TYR A 184 -2.86 11.20 2.85
N PHE A 185 -3.42 12.39 2.55
CA PHE A 185 -3.58 13.46 3.53
C PHE A 185 -4.81 13.29 4.44
N GLY A 186 -5.66 12.29 4.20
CA GLY A 186 -6.84 11.98 5.02
C GLY A 186 -8.09 12.79 4.69
N ASP A 187 -8.10 13.49 3.55
CA ASP A 187 -9.28 14.19 3.02
C ASP A 187 -10.16 13.22 2.23
N LEU A 188 -10.88 12.36 2.97
CA LEU A 188 -11.66 11.26 2.38
C LEU A 188 -12.81 11.76 1.50
N GLU A 189 -13.35 12.96 1.78
CA GLU A 189 -14.43 13.56 0.99
C GLU A 189 -13.94 13.94 -0.41
N GLN A 190 -12.83 14.67 -0.50
CA GLN A 190 -12.26 15.02 -1.80
C GLN A 190 -11.71 13.80 -2.54
N ALA A 191 -11.10 12.85 -1.82
CA ALA A 191 -10.63 11.60 -2.41
C ALA A 191 -11.79 10.85 -3.10
N ARG A 192 -12.97 10.80 -2.46
CA ARG A 192 -14.18 10.21 -3.06
C ARG A 192 -14.62 10.95 -4.33
N ILE A 193 -14.70 12.27 -4.30
CA ILE A 193 -15.14 13.06 -5.46
C ILE A 193 -14.25 12.75 -6.67
N HIS A 194 -12.94 12.73 -6.46
CA HIS A 194 -11.98 12.48 -7.54
C HIS A 194 -12.04 11.05 -8.08
N ILE A 195 -12.12 10.02 -7.24
CA ILE A 195 -12.22 8.64 -7.77
C ILE A 195 -13.54 8.40 -8.53
N GLU A 196 -14.63 9.03 -8.09
CA GLU A 196 -15.92 8.97 -8.79
C GLU A 196 -15.88 9.72 -10.14
N ASN A 197 -15.13 10.82 -10.23
CA ASN A 197 -14.91 11.54 -11.50
C ASN A 197 -14.02 10.74 -12.45
N TRP A 198 -12.92 10.16 -11.93
CA TRP A 198 -12.06 9.26 -12.69
C TRP A 198 -12.88 8.10 -13.31
N ALA A 199 -13.74 7.45 -12.51
CA ALA A 199 -14.55 6.34 -12.96
C ALA A 199 -15.54 6.70 -14.07
N LYS A 200 -16.10 7.93 -14.06
CA LYS A 200 -17.01 8.42 -15.13
C LYS A 200 -16.29 8.65 -16.45
N ASN A 201 -15.00 8.96 -16.40
CA ASN A 201 -14.19 9.34 -17.56
C ASN A 201 -13.35 8.17 -18.11
N CYS A 202 -13.21 7.09 -17.34
CA CYS A 202 -12.49 5.89 -17.75
C CYS A 202 -13.30 5.09 -18.80
N ARG A 203 -12.60 4.59 -19.83
CA ARG A 203 -13.23 3.89 -20.96
C ARG A 203 -13.33 2.37 -20.79
N ASP A 204 -12.52 1.79 -19.91
CA ASP A 204 -12.49 0.35 -19.67
C ASP A 204 -13.28 0.00 -18.40
N GLU A 205 -14.45 -0.62 -18.58
CA GLU A 205 -15.35 -0.98 -17.48
C GLU A 205 -14.72 -1.98 -16.50
N ARG A 206 -13.79 -2.85 -16.96
CA ARG A 206 -13.12 -3.83 -16.09
C ARG A 206 -12.12 -3.13 -15.17
N ASP A 207 -11.34 -2.21 -15.73
CA ASP A 207 -10.36 -1.44 -14.96
C ASP A 207 -11.06 -0.55 -13.93
N VAL A 208 -12.23 0.00 -14.27
CA VAL A 208 -13.07 0.76 -13.33
C VAL A 208 -13.51 -0.12 -12.15
N SER A 209 -14.05 -1.31 -12.41
CA SER A 209 -14.56 -2.18 -11.34
C SER A 209 -13.47 -2.59 -10.34
N VAL A 210 -12.30 -3.02 -10.84
CA VAL A 210 -11.17 -3.42 -9.99
C VAL A 210 -10.64 -2.24 -9.18
N THR A 211 -10.44 -1.10 -9.82
CA THR A 211 -9.88 0.09 -9.16
C THR A 211 -10.85 0.65 -8.12
N LEU A 212 -12.14 0.77 -8.45
CA LEU A 212 -13.17 1.22 -7.52
C LEU A 212 -13.31 0.30 -6.31
N LYS A 213 -13.15 -1.02 -6.49
CA LYS A 213 -13.18 -1.98 -5.37
C LYS A 213 -12.15 -1.61 -4.30
N TYR A 214 -10.90 -1.37 -4.71
CA TYR A 214 -9.83 -1.03 -3.77
C TYR A 214 -9.95 0.40 -3.25
N ALA A 215 -10.33 1.36 -4.10
CA ALA A 215 -10.50 2.74 -3.69
C ALA A 215 -11.62 2.92 -2.67
N TYR A 216 -12.80 2.34 -2.91
CA TYR A 216 -13.88 2.38 -1.93
C TYR A 216 -13.54 1.66 -0.63
N LYS A 217 -12.77 0.57 -0.68
CA LYS A 217 -12.25 -0.08 0.54
C LYS A 217 -11.34 0.85 1.34
N ALA A 218 -10.42 1.56 0.67
CA ALA A 218 -9.54 2.53 1.31
C ALA A 218 -10.29 3.73 1.91
N LEU A 219 -11.42 4.12 1.29
CA LEU A 219 -12.32 5.17 1.78
C LEU A 219 -13.28 4.71 2.89
N GLY A 220 -13.27 3.43 3.28
CA GLY A 220 -14.25 2.86 4.22
C GLY A 220 -15.68 2.74 3.66
N ALA A 221 -15.84 2.89 2.34
CA ALA A 221 -17.10 2.85 1.61
C ALA A 221 -17.53 1.39 1.32
N TYR A 222 -17.67 0.57 2.37
CA TYR A 222 -17.86 -0.87 2.23
C TYR A 222 -19.16 -1.26 1.51
N ARG A 223 -20.22 -0.45 1.59
CA ARG A 223 -21.48 -0.73 0.89
C ARG A 223 -21.32 -0.66 -0.63
N GLU A 224 -20.48 0.24 -1.12
CA GLU A 224 -20.16 0.37 -2.54
C GLU A 224 -19.29 -0.80 -3.01
N VAL A 225 -18.33 -1.24 -2.18
CA VAL A 225 -17.55 -2.45 -2.46
C VAL A 225 -18.46 -3.69 -2.55
N ILE A 226 -19.42 -3.83 -1.63
CA ILE A 226 -20.39 -4.94 -1.63
C ILE A 226 -21.17 -4.99 -2.95
N LYS A 227 -21.68 -3.85 -3.45
CA LYS A 227 -22.40 -3.81 -4.73
C LYS A 227 -21.55 -4.33 -5.89
N ILE A 228 -20.26 -3.97 -5.93
CA ILE A 228 -19.32 -4.46 -6.94
C ILE A 228 -19.12 -5.98 -6.79
N LEU A 229 -18.92 -6.44 -5.55
CA LEU A 229 -18.70 -7.86 -5.27
C LEU A 229 -19.94 -8.73 -5.53
N GLU A 230 -21.16 -8.23 -5.32
CA GLU A 230 -22.40 -8.93 -5.66
C GLU A 230 -22.52 -9.17 -7.18
N VAL A 231 -22.15 -8.18 -7.99
CA VAL A 231 -22.08 -8.34 -9.44
C VAL A 231 -21.01 -9.37 -9.80
N ASN A 232 -19.81 -9.25 -9.22
CA ASN A 232 -18.73 -10.21 -9.47
C ASN A 232 -19.13 -11.64 -9.07
N LEU A 233 -19.86 -11.82 -7.97
CA LEU A 233 -20.32 -13.12 -7.49
C LEU A 233 -21.27 -13.77 -8.49
N SER A 234 -22.16 -12.98 -9.10
CA SER A 234 -23.10 -13.47 -10.11
C SER A 234 -22.41 -13.94 -11.40
N GLN A 235 -21.20 -13.45 -11.66
CA GLN A 235 -20.39 -13.77 -12.84
C GLN A 235 -19.28 -14.79 -12.56
N ALA A 236 -19.00 -15.07 -11.28
CA ALA A 236 -17.91 -15.93 -10.86
C ALA A 236 -18.17 -17.40 -11.24
N LYS A 237 -17.10 -18.10 -11.63
CA LYS A 237 -17.16 -19.54 -11.88
C LYS A 237 -17.33 -20.32 -10.57
N PRO A 238 -17.91 -21.52 -10.60
CA PRO A 238 -17.95 -22.41 -9.44
C PRO A 238 -16.57 -22.70 -8.84
N GLY A 239 -16.58 -23.14 -7.59
CA GLY A 239 -15.43 -23.48 -6.78
C GLY A 239 -14.67 -22.25 -6.28
N TRP A 240 -13.41 -22.17 -6.69
CA TRP A 240 -12.45 -21.19 -6.17
C TRP A 240 -12.90 -19.73 -6.37
N ASP A 241 -13.35 -19.37 -7.57
CA ASP A 241 -13.68 -17.98 -7.92
C ASP A 241 -14.83 -17.45 -7.04
N LYS A 242 -15.90 -18.23 -6.88
CA LYS A 242 -17.02 -17.86 -5.98
C LYS A 242 -16.61 -17.74 -4.53
N ILE A 243 -15.85 -18.70 -4.00
CA ILE A 243 -15.40 -18.65 -2.60
C ILE A 243 -14.49 -17.44 -2.36
N SER A 244 -13.64 -17.08 -3.34
CA SER A 244 -12.85 -15.85 -3.27
C SER A 244 -13.73 -14.61 -3.15
N VAL A 245 -14.78 -14.49 -3.96
CA VAL A 245 -15.69 -13.35 -3.89
C VAL A 245 -16.52 -13.35 -2.60
N ILE A 246 -16.98 -14.52 -2.14
CA ILE A 246 -17.72 -14.64 -0.88
C ILE A 246 -16.84 -14.26 0.32
N SER A 247 -15.58 -14.69 0.33
CA SER A 247 -14.62 -14.28 1.37
C SER A 247 -14.46 -12.75 1.41
N ASP A 248 -14.30 -12.11 0.25
CA ASP A 248 -14.22 -10.64 0.15
C ASP A 248 -15.52 -9.97 0.65
N LEU A 249 -16.70 -10.52 0.29
CA LEU A 249 -18.00 -10.01 0.76
C LEU A 249 -18.11 -10.05 2.28
N LEU A 250 -17.80 -11.20 2.90
CA LEU A 250 -17.84 -11.33 4.35
C LEU A 250 -16.90 -10.35 5.04
N GLN A 251 -15.70 -10.12 4.50
CA GLN A 251 -14.79 -9.10 5.03
C GLN A 251 -15.38 -7.67 4.95
N MET A 252 -16.09 -7.34 3.86
CA MET A 252 -16.73 -6.02 3.75
C MET A 252 -17.90 -5.88 4.74
N TYR A 253 -18.67 -6.95 4.96
CA TYR A 253 -19.74 -6.95 5.97
C TYR A 253 -19.22 -6.88 7.41
N VAL A 254 -18.08 -7.50 7.70
CA VAL A 254 -17.34 -7.28 8.97
C VAL A 254 -17.01 -5.80 9.15
N GLY A 255 -16.56 -5.11 8.10
CA GLY A 255 -16.32 -3.66 8.11
C GLY A 255 -17.58 -2.81 8.35
N LEU A 256 -18.77 -3.37 8.14
CA LEU A 256 -20.07 -2.75 8.46
C LEU A 256 -20.64 -3.20 9.82
N ASN A 257 -19.80 -3.76 10.69
CA ASN A 257 -20.19 -4.31 11.99
C ASN A 257 -21.20 -5.47 11.87
N SER A 258 -20.97 -6.35 10.90
CA SER A 258 -21.62 -7.66 10.76
C SER A 258 -23.15 -7.63 10.74
N PRO A 259 -23.78 -6.89 9.81
CA PRO A 259 -25.23 -6.81 9.75
C PRO A 259 -25.85 -8.17 9.33
N PRO A 260 -27.11 -8.45 9.71
CA PRO A 260 -27.76 -9.73 9.43
C PRO A 260 -27.82 -10.14 7.96
N GLU A 261 -27.88 -9.18 7.02
CA GLU A 261 -27.97 -9.49 5.58
C GLU A 261 -26.79 -10.32 5.05
N ALA A 262 -25.61 -10.24 5.68
CA ALA A 262 -24.44 -11.01 5.28
C ALA A 262 -24.61 -12.53 5.49
N PHE A 263 -25.56 -12.95 6.35
CA PHE A 263 -25.70 -14.35 6.73
C PHE A 263 -26.01 -15.26 5.52
N VAL A 264 -26.62 -14.71 4.46
CA VAL A 264 -26.92 -15.46 3.22
C VAL A 264 -25.66 -16.06 2.59
N TYR A 265 -24.50 -15.42 2.73
CA TYR A 265 -23.26 -15.88 2.11
C TYR A 265 -22.62 -17.06 2.83
N PHE A 266 -22.98 -17.32 4.09
CA PHE A 266 -22.50 -18.50 4.82
C PHE A 266 -23.06 -19.78 4.20
N ALA A 267 -24.37 -19.81 3.95
CA ALA A 267 -25.01 -20.95 3.30
C ALA A 267 -24.52 -21.15 1.86
N GLN A 268 -24.26 -20.05 1.12
CA GLN A 268 -23.68 -20.13 -0.21
C GLN A 268 -22.24 -20.67 -0.19
N ALA A 269 -21.42 -20.21 0.76
CA ALA A 269 -20.07 -20.72 0.94
C ALA A 269 -20.09 -22.21 1.27
N ASP A 270 -20.90 -22.64 2.24
CA ASP A 270 -20.98 -24.04 2.66
C ASP A 270 -21.32 -24.98 1.50
N ALA A 271 -22.33 -24.61 0.71
CA ALA A 271 -22.73 -25.36 -0.48
C ALA A 271 -21.59 -25.44 -1.51
N GLU A 272 -20.88 -24.33 -1.75
CA GLU A 272 -19.81 -24.28 -2.76
C GLU A 272 -18.54 -25.01 -2.29
N LEU A 273 -18.15 -24.91 -1.02
CA LEU A 273 -17.01 -25.64 -0.43
C LEU A 273 -17.18 -27.16 -0.51
N SER A 274 -18.42 -27.66 -0.54
CA SER A 274 -18.70 -29.09 -0.70
C SER A 274 -18.36 -29.62 -2.10
N THR A 275 -18.07 -28.74 -3.06
CA THR A 275 -17.84 -29.12 -4.46
C THR A 275 -16.37 -29.33 -4.82
N PHE A 276 -15.43 -28.96 -3.94
CA PHE A 276 -13.98 -29.06 -4.17
C PHE A 276 -13.20 -29.07 -2.85
N ASP A 277 -11.99 -29.65 -2.82
CA ASP A 277 -11.21 -29.81 -1.57
C ASP A 277 -9.99 -28.87 -1.46
N ASP A 278 -9.54 -28.26 -2.57
CA ASP A 278 -8.28 -27.49 -2.59
C ASP A 278 -8.27 -26.31 -1.60
N TRP A 279 -9.44 -25.77 -1.25
CA TRP A 279 -9.57 -24.68 -0.27
C TRP A 279 -9.04 -25.04 1.12
N LYS A 280 -9.00 -26.33 1.49
CA LYS A 280 -8.56 -26.80 2.82
C LYS A 280 -7.08 -26.56 3.08
N SER A 281 -6.27 -26.55 2.01
CA SER A 281 -4.80 -26.43 2.09
C SER A 281 -4.28 -25.06 1.63
N LEU A 282 -5.07 -24.32 0.86
CA LEU A 282 -4.68 -23.06 0.27
C LEU A 282 -5.11 -21.86 1.13
N GLY A 283 -4.51 -20.69 0.84
CA GLY A 283 -4.76 -19.46 1.60
C GLY A 283 -6.23 -19.01 1.63
N LEU A 284 -7.01 -19.37 0.60
CA LEU A 284 -8.41 -18.98 0.47
C LEU A 284 -9.29 -19.49 1.61
N GLY A 285 -9.19 -20.77 1.98
CA GLY A 285 -9.99 -21.33 3.08
C GLY A 285 -9.70 -20.63 4.40
N ARG A 286 -8.42 -20.29 4.64
CA ARG A 286 -8.00 -19.54 5.83
C ARG A 286 -8.59 -18.13 5.87
N MET A 287 -8.67 -17.44 4.73
CA MET A 287 -9.27 -16.10 4.63
C MET A 287 -10.78 -16.13 4.87
N LEU A 288 -11.48 -17.11 4.29
CA LEU A 288 -12.92 -17.29 4.48
C LEU A 288 -13.26 -17.57 5.95
N VAL A 289 -12.59 -18.55 6.57
CA VAL A 289 -12.82 -18.94 7.97
C VAL A 289 -12.50 -17.78 8.91
N HIS A 290 -11.43 -17.03 8.66
CA HIS A 290 -11.11 -15.83 9.43
C HIS A 290 -12.23 -14.78 9.35
N ALA A 291 -12.71 -14.46 8.14
CA ALA A 291 -13.81 -13.52 7.95
C ALA A 291 -15.11 -13.99 8.63
N ALA A 292 -15.39 -15.29 8.59
CA ALA A 292 -16.54 -15.91 9.25
C ALA A 292 -16.47 -15.80 10.79
N PHE A 293 -15.30 -16.02 11.39
CA PHE A 293 -15.10 -15.80 12.83
C PHE A 293 -15.22 -14.32 13.22
N GLU A 294 -14.58 -13.41 12.49
CA GLU A 294 -14.71 -11.97 12.74
C GLU A 294 -16.17 -11.51 12.62
N TYR A 295 -16.93 -12.05 11.66
CA TYR A 295 -18.36 -11.77 11.55
C TYR A 295 -19.11 -12.19 12.82
N ALA A 296 -18.94 -13.43 13.26
CA ALA A 296 -19.59 -13.97 14.45
C ALA A 296 -19.22 -13.21 15.73
N ALA A 297 -17.98 -12.72 15.82
CA ALA A 297 -17.50 -11.96 16.97
C ALA A 297 -18.16 -10.58 17.09
N LEU A 298 -18.49 -9.94 15.95
CA LEU A 298 -19.08 -8.60 15.89
C LEU A 298 -20.60 -8.59 15.70
N CYS A 299 -21.22 -9.73 15.38
CA CYS A 299 -22.66 -9.79 15.15
C CYS A 299 -23.44 -9.53 16.46
N ASP A 300 -24.31 -8.53 16.44
CA ASP A 300 -25.13 -8.16 17.59
C ASP A 300 -26.27 -9.16 17.85
N ASP A 301 -26.74 -9.87 16.82
CA ASP A 301 -27.76 -10.90 16.95
C ASP A 301 -27.15 -12.22 17.46
N ASP A 302 -27.54 -12.64 18.66
CA ASP A 302 -26.99 -13.85 19.31
C ASP A 302 -27.22 -15.13 18.49
N GLN A 303 -28.38 -15.27 17.85
CA GLN A 303 -28.69 -16.48 17.10
C GLN A 303 -27.87 -16.56 15.81
N LEU A 304 -27.70 -15.43 15.13
CA LEU A 304 -26.84 -15.33 13.95
C LEU A 304 -25.37 -15.47 14.30
N ALA A 305 -24.92 -14.88 15.42
CA ALA A 305 -23.56 -15.04 15.93
C ALA A 305 -23.24 -16.53 16.20
N ILE A 306 -24.11 -17.24 16.90
CA ILE A 306 -23.94 -18.68 17.17
C ILE A 306 -23.92 -19.49 15.88
N SER A 307 -24.84 -19.20 14.96
CA SER A 307 -24.98 -19.94 13.70
C SER A 307 -23.78 -19.73 12.76
N SER A 308 -23.33 -18.48 12.60
CA SER A 308 -22.13 -18.13 11.83
C SER A 308 -20.85 -18.68 12.48
N CYS A 309 -20.75 -18.66 13.81
CA CYS A 309 -19.66 -19.33 14.53
C CYS A 309 -19.67 -20.85 14.28
N GLY A 310 -20.86 -21.47 14.18
CA GLY A 310 -21.02 -22.88 13.84
C GLY A 310 -20.43 -23.23 12.46
N PHE A 311 -20.75 -22.44 11.43
CA PHE A 311 -20.13 -22.58 10.10
C PHE A 311 -18.61 -22.42 10.16
N ALA A 312 -18.14 -21.35 10.81
CA ALA A 312 -16.71 -21.07 10.92
C ALA A 312 -15.95 -22.20 11.62
N LEU A 313 -16.49 -22.76 12.71
CA LEU A 313 -15.91 -23.91 13.42
C LEU A 313 -15.86 -25.16 12.53
N SER A 314 -16.93 -25.45 11.81
CA SER A 314 -17.00 -26.59 10.88
C SER A 314 -15.92 -26.50 9.81
N TRP A 315 -15.84 -25.36 9.11
CA TRP A 315 -14.82 -25.14 8.08
C TRP A 315 -13.40 -25.10 8.66
N CYS A 316 -13.22 -24.57 9.87
CA CYS A 316 -11.93 -24.52 10.55
C CYS A 316 -11.36 -25.91 10.86
N GLN A 317 -12.22 -26.91 11.12
CA GLN A 317 -11.79 -28.28 11.39
C GLN A 317 -11.24 -28.99 10.15
N GLU A 318 -11.69 -28.59 8.96
CA GLU A 318 -11.25 -29.14 7.67
C GLU A 318 -9.93 -28.54 7.18
N LEU A 319 -9.48 -27.40 7.74
CA LEU A 319 -8.23 -26.76 7.34
C LEU A 319 -7.00 -27.57 7.74
N THR A 320 -6.00 -27.63 6.86
CA THR A 320 -4.74 -28.33 7.13
C THR A 320 -3.80 -27.57 8.07
N SER A 321 -4.01 -26.25 8.23
CA SER A 321 -3.19 -25.39 9.09
C SER A 321 -3.98 -24.20 9.63
N HIS A 322 -3.68 -23.83 10.87
CA HIS A 322 -4.26 -22.68 11.56
C HIS A 322 -3.17 -21.63 11.80
N HIS A 323 -3.42 -20.41 11.34
CA HIS A 323 -2.47 -19.30 11.48
C HIS A 323 -2.91 -18.38 12.63
N TYR A 324 -1.96 -17.62 13.17
CA TYR A 324 -2.15 -16.80 14.37
C TYR A 324 -3.43 -15.95 14.34
N THR A 325 -3.68 -15.18 13.27
CA THR A 325 -4.84 -14.28 13.21
C THR A 325 -6.18 -15.02 13.17
N LEU A 326 -6.27 -16.18 12.51
CA LEU A 326 -7.46 -17.03 12.55
C LEU A 326 -7.73 -17.59 13.94
N LEU A 327 -6.68 -17.99 14.68
CA LEU A 327 -6.85 -18.49 16.04
C LEU A 327 -7.35 -17.40 16.99
N VAL A 328 -6.83 -16.17 16.85
CA VAL A 328 -7.31 -14.98 17.59
C VAL A 328 -8.76 -14.68 17.27
N ALA A 329 -9.15 -14.67 15.99
CA ALA A 329 -10.54 -14.46 15.57
C ALA A 329 -11.46 -15.57 16.14
N GLY A 330 -11.01 -16.82 16.10
CA GLY A 330 -11.72 -17.97 16.67
C GLY A 330 -11.95 -17.86 18.18
N GLU A 331 -10.94 -17.42 18.95
CA GLU A 331 -11.11 -17.13 20.39
C GLU A 331 -12.19 -16.06 20.63
N LYS A 332 -12.14 -14.94 19.89
CA LYS A 332 -13.11 -13.85 20.04
C LYS A 332 -14.54 -14.32 19.74
N ALA A 333 -14.72 -15.02 18.61
CA ALA A 333 -16.02 -15.50 18.16
C ALA A 333 -16.63 -16.52 19.14
N THR A 334 -15.85 -17.50 19.56
CA THR A 334 -16.32 -18.53 20.51
C THR A 334 -16.63 -17.93 21.89
N ARG A 335 -15.86 -16.94 22.34
CA ARG A 335 -16.14 -16.19 23.57
C ARG A 335 -17.44 -15.37 23.46
N ARG A 336 -17.65 -14.67 22.34
CA ARG A 336 -18.90 -13.95 22.02
C ARG A 336 -20.13 -14.88 22.04
N CYS A 337 -19.95 -16.12 21.59
CA CYS A 337 -20.99 -17.15 21.57
C CYS A 337 -21.09 -17.99 22.86
N GLN A 338 -20.39 -17.60 23.93
CA GLN A 338 -20.37 -18.29 25.23
C GLN A 338 -19.86 -19.75 25.18
N LEU A 339 -19.08 -20.10 24.15
CA LEU A 339 -18.44 -21.41 23.99
C LEU A 339 -17.09 -21.43 24.72
N ILE A 340 -17.11 -21.26 26.05
CA ILE A 340 -15.92 -20.96 26.87
C ILE A 340 -14.82 -22.02 26.71
N SER A 341 -15.15 -23.30 26.70
CA SER A 341 -14.14 -24.36 26.55
C SER A 341 -13.40 -24.29 25.21
N LEU A 342 -14.09 -23.90 24.13
CA LEU A 342 -13.47 -23.73 22.81
C LEU A 342 -12.64 -22.45 22.75
N ALA A 343 -13.10 -21.37 23.40
CA ALA A 343 -12.34 -20.13 23.49
C ALA A 343 -10.97 -20.35 24.18
N GLU A 344 -10.92 -21.17 25.22
CA GLU A 344 -9.66 -21.51 25.89
C GLU A 344 -8.75 -22.41 25.03
N ASP A 345 -9.31 -23.33 24.23
CA ASP A 345 -8.54 -24.12 23.25
C ASP A 345 -7.91 -23.23 22.17
N PHE A 346 -8.69 -22.28 21.60
CA PHE A 346 -8.16 -21.29 20.65
C PHE A 346 -7.06 -20.42 21.26
N ARG A 347 -7.22 -20.00 22.51
CA ARG A 347 -6.19 -19.23 23.23
C ARG A 347 -4.89 -20.02 23.36
N GLN A 348 -4.97 -21.28 23.77
CA GLN A 348 -3.78 -22.13 23.92
C GLN A 348 -3.06 -22.34 22.58
N LYS A 349 -3.82 -22.56 21.51
CA LYS A 349 -3.27 -22.66 20.14
C LYS A 349 -2.63 -21.35 19.69
N THR A 350 -3.27 -20.22 19.97
CA THR A 350 -2.74 -18.87 19.67
C THR A 350 -1.39 -18.65 20.34
N GLU A 351 -1.26 -18.99 21.63
CA GLU A 351 -0.01 -18.82 22.37
C GLU A 351 1.10 -19.74 21.85
N THR A 352 0.75 -20.98 21.51
CA THR A 352 1.70 -21.93 20.89
C THR A 352 2.23 -21.40 19.56
N GLU A 353 1.34 -20.86 18.72
CA GLU A 353 1.71 -20.30 17.42
C GLU A 353 2.54 -19.01 17.58
N ARG A 354 2.21 -18.16 18.56
CA ARG A 354 3.01 -16.99 18.91
C ARG A 354 4.44 -17.37 19.29
N GLN A 355 4.60 -18.37 20.17
CA GLN A 355 5.93 -18.85 20.56
C GLN A 355 6.73 -19.39 19.37
N ARG A 356 6.07 -20.09 18.42
CA ARG A 356 6.69 -20.54 17.17
C ARG A 356 7.18 -19.36 16.32
N ILE A 357 6.35 -18.33 16.16
CA ILE A 357 6.69 -17.11 15.40
C ILE A 357 7.85 -16.37 16.08
N ASP A 358 7.78 -16.13 17.38
CA ASP A 358 8.83 -15.45 18.15
C ASP A 358 10.17 -16.19 18.03
N ALA A 359 10.16 -17.52 17.98
CA ALA A 359 11.37 -18.33 17.80
C ALA A 359 12.00 -18.18 16.40
N LEU A 360 11.24 -17.78 15.37
CA LEU A 360 11.77 -17.51 14.03
C LEU A 360 12.51 -16.17 13.95
N PHE A 361 12.07 -15.18 14.73
CA PHE A 361 12.64 -13.82 14.73
C PHE A 361 13.76 -13.60 15.77
N ARG A 362 14.11 -14.63 16.56
CA ARG A 362 15.26 -14.62 17.49
C ARG A 362 16.56 -15.16 16.87
N LYS A 363 16.57 -15.42 15.57
CA LYS A 363 17.75 -15.77 14.77
C LYS A 363 18.13 -14.59 13.91
#